data_AF-A0A818JMG6-F1
#
_entry.id   AF-A0A818JMG6-F1
#
_cell.length_a   1.000
_cell.length_b   1.000
_cell.length_c   1.000
_cell.angle_alpha   90.00
_cell.angle_beta   90.00
_cell.angle_gamma   90.00
#
_symmetry.space_group_name_H-M   'P 1'
#
loop_
_entity.id
_entity.type
_entity.pdbx_description
1 polymer ?
#
loop_
_entity_poly.entity_id
_entity_poly.type
_entity_poly.pdbx_seq_one_letter_code
_entity_poly.pdbx_strand_id
1 'polypeptide(L)'
;MMKQMGSEPDPLSFGWFLFRMSEFNKAERYVKYVLAQLPTNDKAIGNAYNLLGLIYKDTHKLDQSVEYYEKALKIYSQLNYQDSPQVIATHCNLGLAFLALEDPRSAEEQQRQAEEKLLNSSHSKNSLVLTSLESLKAKIQVEYGNNAIALKDFEMVLKTRQQQLPATHFSIASTWNAIGIVQEKLHNDVEALKSFQQALDIGQKSLPPEDMDLAEYHTNVARIYGNQKKFQFALKHFELALKIMENYREEEYDKIIKLNKHIADTKEKLCQS
;
A
#
# COMPACT_ATOMS: atom_id res chain seq x y z
N MET A 1 -18.34 -37.77 23.54
CA MET A 1 -18.82 -36.38 23.44
C MET A 1 -17.73 -35.60 22.69
N MET A 2 -17.88 -35.47 21.37
CA MET A 2 -16.87 -34.85 20.52
C MET A 2 -16.80 -33.34 20.76
N LYS A 3 -15.58 -32.85 20.97
CA LYS A 3 -15.19 -31.45 20.75
C LYS A 3 -15.50 -31.06 19.31
N GLN A 4 -16.20 -29.95 19.10
CA GLN A 4 -16.01 -29.10 17.92
C GLN A 4 -16.68 -27.74 18.18
N MET A 5 -15.86 -26.69 18.12
CA MET A 5 -16.15 -25.44 17.41
C MET A 5 -14.91 -24.54 17.60
N GLY A 6 -13.81 -24.93 16.96
CA GLY A 6 -12.92 -23.93 16.41
C GLY A 6 -13.57 -23.48 15.12
N SER A 7 -13.76 -22.17 14.93
CA SER A 7 -14.22 -21.61 13.64
C SER A 7 -13.39 -22.22 12.52
N GLU A 8 -14.03 -22.67 11.44
CA GLU A 8 -13.30 -23.08 10.25
C GLU A 8 -12.33 -21.97 9.84
N PRO A 9 -11.07 -22.30 9.52
CA PRO A 9 -10.09 -21.29 9.14
C PRO A 9 -10.59 -20.55 7.90
N ASP A 10 -10.37 -19.22 7.87
CA ASP A 10 -10.74 -18.39 6.72
C ASP A 10 -10.18 -19.02 5.43
N PRO A 11 -11.03 -19.38 4.44
CA PRO A 11 -10.58 -20.09 3.24
C PRO A 11 -9.57 -19.27 2.41
N LEU A 12 -9.50 -17.96 2.65
CA LEU A 12 -8.55 -17.05 2.00
C LEU A 12 -7.22 -16.92 2.73
N SER A 13 -7.03 -17.55 3.89
CA SER A 13 -5.80 -17.40 4.71
C SER A 13 -4.53 -17.65 3.90
N PHE A 14 -4.52 -18.68 3.05
CA PHE A 14 -3.37 -18.98 2.19
C PHE A 14 -3.21 -17.97 1.05
N GLY A 15 -4.31 -17.43 0.52
CA GLY A 15 -4.27 -16.35 -0.47
C GLY A 15 -3.65 -15.07 0.10
N TRP A 16 -4.05 -14.69 1.32
CA TRP A 16 -3.43 -13.58 2.06
C TRP A 16 -1.95 -13.83 2.36
N PHE A 17 -1.59 -15.06 2.71
CA PHE A 17 -0.20 -15.44 2.92
C PHE A 17 0.63 -15.26 1.63
N LEU A 18 0.16 -15.81 0.50
CA LEU A 18 0.83 -15.67 -0.79
C LEU A 18 0.95 -14.19 -1.21
N PHE A 19 -0.11 -13.42 -1.03
CA PHE A 19 -0.09 -11.98 -1.28
C PHE A 19 0.99 -11.27 -0.44
N ARG A 20 1.09 -11.56 0.86
CA ARG A 20 2.15 -11.00 1.73
C ARG A 20 3.56 -11.46 1.39
N MET A 21 3.70 -12.57 0.66
CA MET A 21 4.98 -13.03 0.14
C MET A 21 5.31 -12.42 -1.23
N SER A 22 4.51 -11.47 -1.71
CA SER A 22 4.58 -10.89 -3.06
C SER A 22 4.44 -11.94 -4.18
N GLU A 23 3.84 -13.10 -3.88
CA GLU A 23 3.60 -14.19 -4.82
C GLU A 23 2.26 -13.97 -5.56
N PHE A 24 2.11 -12.81 -6.20
CA PHE A 24 0.83 -12.29 -6.72
C PHE A 24 0.14 -13.26 -7.69
N ASN A 25 0.90 -13.87 -8.61
CA ASN A 25 0.37 -14.84 -9.57
C ASN A 25 -0.17 -16.11 -8.88
N LYS A 26 0.49 -16.58 -7.82
CA LYS A 26 0.01 -17.73 -7.02
C LYS A 26 -1.21 -17.33 -6.20
N ALA A 27 -1.17 -16.15 -5.59
CA ALA A 27 -2.28 -15.60 -4.81
C ALA A 27 -3.54 -15.47 -5.67
N GLU A 28 -3.43 -14.89 -6.86
CA GLU A 28 -4.55 -14.70 -7.79
C GLU A 28 -5.18 -16.05 -8.17
N ARG A 29 -4.36 -17.03 -8.58
CA ARG A 29 -4.83 -18.38 -8.93
C ARG A 29 -5.54 -19.05 -7.77
N TYR A 30 -4.96 -18.98 -6.58
CA TYR A 30 -5.55 -19.57 -5.38
C TYR A 30 -6.89 -18.91 -5.02
N VAL A 31 -6.94 -17.57 -5.03
CA VAL A 31 -8.17 -16.84 -4.67
C VAL A 31 -9.28 -17.09 -5.69
N LYS A 32 -8.96 -17.15 -7.00
CA LYS A 32 -9.94 -17.54 -8.03
C LYS A 32 -10.44 -18.98 -7.87
N TYR A 33 -9.56 -19.91 -7.49
CA TYR A 33 -9.94 -21.29 -7.18
C TYR A 33 -10.90 -21.37 -5.99
N VAL A 34 -10.59 -20.68 -4.89
CA VAL A 34 -11.46 -20.61 -3.70
C VAL A 34 -12.80 -19.97 -4.06
N LEU A 35 -12.78 -18.83 -4.75
CA LEU A 35 -13.97 -18.09 -5.16
C LEU A 35 -14.98 -18.96 -5.94
N ALA A 36 -14.50 -19.85 -6.81
CA ALA A 36 -15.35 -20.75 -7.58
C ALA A 36 -16.09 -21.82 -6.75
N GLN A 37 -15.66 -22.05 -5.50
CA GLN A 37 -16.24 -23.04 -4.60
C GLN A 37 -17.10 -22.42 -3.50
N LEU A 38 -17.04 -21.10 -3.31
CA LEU A 38 -17.81 -20.41 -2.27
C LEU A 38 -19.31 -20.40 -2.63
N PRO A 39 -20.21 -20.64 -1.66
CA PRO A 39 -21.64 -20.48 -1.86
C PRO A 39 -21.99 -19.04 -2.26
N THR A 40 -22.96 -18.87 -3.16
CA THR A 40 -23.32 -17.56 -3.76
C THR A 40 -23.70 -16.45 -2.76
N ASN A 41 -23.99 -16.79 -1.49
CA ASN A 41 -24.38 -15.86 -0.44
C ASN A 41 -23.36 -15.83 0.73
N ASP A 42 -22.09 -16.09 0.44
CA ASP A 42 -21.02 -16.12 1.43
C ASP A 42 -20.26 -14.78 1.45
N LYS A 43 -20.09 -14.20 2.65
CA LYS A 43 -19.28 -13.00 2.87
C LYS A 43 -17.81 -13.19 2.44
N ALA A 44 -17.32 -14.43 2.41
CA ALA A 44 -16.00 -14.77 1.91
C ALA A 44 -15.82 -14.40 0.42
N ILE A 45 -16.91 -14.31 -0.37
CA ILE A 45 -16.86 -13.82 -1.75
C ILE A 45 -16.42 -12.35 -1.76
N GLY A 46 -16.96 -11.52 -0.87
CA GLY A 46 -16.56 -10.11 -0.75
C GLY A 46 -15.09 -9.97 -0.36
N ASN A 47 -14.63 -10.78 0.59
CA ASN A 47 -13.21 -10.81 0.99
C ASN A 47 -12.30 -11.25 -0.18
N ALA A 48 -12.72 -12.25 -0.97
CA ALA A 48 -11.98 -12.75 -2.11
C ALA A 48 -11.84 -11.68 -3.20
N TYR A 49 -12.92 -10.98 -3.50
CA TYR A 49 -12.89 -9.85 -4.44
C TYR A 49 -12.04 -8.70 -3.93
N ASN A 50 -12.10 -8.35 -2.65
CA ASN A 50 -11.21 -7.33 -2.08
C ASN A 50 -9.72 -7.74 -2.18
N LEU A 51 -9.40 -9.01 -1.93
CA LEU A 51 -8.02 -9.51 -2.10
C LEU A 51 -7.58 -9.50 -3.57
N LEU A 52 -8.45 -9.85 -4.51
CA LEU A 52 -8.16 -9.68 -5.94
C LEU A 52 -7.92 -8.21 -6.29
N GLY A 53 -8.72 -7.28 -5.76
CA GLY A 53 -8.50 -5.85 -5.91
C GLY A 53 -7.09 -5.43 -5.46
N LEU A 54 -6.64 -5.91 -4.30
CA LEU A 54 -5.28 -5.64 -3.81
C LEU A 54 -4.20 -6.20 -4.74
N ILE A 55 -4.35 -7.45 -5.19
CA ILE A 55 -3.43 -8.09 -6.12
C ILE A 55 -3.32 -7.30 -7.43
N TYR A 56 -4.45 -6.87 -8.00
CA TYR A 56 -4.44 -6.10 -9.24
C TYR A 56 -3.88 -4.68 -9.04
N LYS A 57 -4.08 -4.06 -7.88
CA LYS A 57 -3.46 -2.77 -7.54
C LYS A 57 -1.95 -2.89 -7.50
N ASP A 58 -1.43 -3.90 -6.81
CA ASP A 58 0.03 -4.09 -6.63
C ASP A 58 0.72 -4.62 -7.89
N THR A 59 -0.03 -5.19 -8.85
CA THR A 59 0.45 -5.57 -10.18
C THR A 59 0.13 -4.51 -11.26
N HIS A 60 -0.18 -3.28 -10.84
CA HIS A 60 -0.45 -2.12 -11.72
C HIS A 60 -1.61 -2.27 -12.72
N LYS A 61 -2.51 -3.23 -12.51
CA LYS A 61 -3.75 -3.44 -13.27
C LYS A 61 -4.90 -2.66 -12.62
N LEU A 62 -4.79 -1.33 -12.64
CA LEU A 62 -5.63 -0.44 -11.83
C LEU A 62 -7.13 -0.51 -12.15
N ASP A 63 -7.51 -0.62 -13.43
CA ASP A 63 -8.91 -0.75 -13.82
C ASP A 63 -9.54 -2.04 -13.27
N GLN A 64 -8.80 -3.16 -13.31
CA GLN A 64 -9.24 -4.42 -12.74
C GLN A 64 -9.34 -4.32 -11.22
N SER A 65 -8.39 -3.64 -10.57
CA SER A 65 -8.44 -3.38 -9.13
C SER A 65 -9.74 -2.68 -8.74
N VAL A 66 -10.11 -1.61 -9.46
CA VAL A 66 -11.39 -0.90 -9.25
C VAL A 66 -12.58 -1.83 -9.40
N GLU A 67 -12.66 -2.58 -10.51
CA GLU A 67 -13.73 -3.52 -10.79
C GLU A 67 -13.92 -4.55 -9.66
N TYR A 68 -12.83 -5.08 -9.12
CA TYR A 68 -12.87 -6.08 -8.06
C TYR A 68 -13.26 -5.48 -6.69
N TYR A 69 -12.84 -4.26 -6.35
CA TYR A 69 -13.35 -3.60 -5.15
C TYR A 69 -14.85 -3.29 -5.25
N GLU A 70 -15.34 -2.85 -6.41
CA GLU A 70 -16.78 -2.62 -6.64
C GLU A 70 -17.59 -3.92 -6.51
N LYS A 71 -17.06 -5.04 -7.04
CA LYS A 71 -17.66 -6.37 -6.82
C LYS A 71 -17.69 -6.74 -5.35
N ALA A 72 -16.64 -6.46 -4.58
CA ALA A 72 -16.61 -6.71 -3.14
C ALA A 72 -17.69 -5.91 -2.41
N LEU A 73 -17.78 -4.60 -2.66
CA LEU A 73 -18.79 -3.71 -2.08
C LEU A 73 -20.22 -4.16 -2.41
N LYS A 74 -20.47 -4.61 -3.64
CA LYS A 74 -21.77 -5.15 -4.06
C LYS A 74 -22.17 -6.38 -3.25
N ILE A 75 -21.24 -7.31 -3.00
CA ILE A 75 -21.50 -8.50 -2.17
C ILE A 75 -21.80 -8.10 -0.73
N TYR A 76 -21.00 -7.21 -0.13
CA TYR A 76 -21.25 -6.76 1.23
C TYR A 76 -22.60 -6.06 1.39
N SER A 77 -23.02 -5.27 0.40
CA SER A 77 -24.33 -4.63 0.36
C SER A 77 -25.47 -5.66 0.31
N GLN A 78 -25.39 -6.65 -0.58
CA GLN A 78 -26.41 -7.71 -0.72
C GLN A 78 -26.59 -8.53 0.57
N LEU A 79 -25.52 -8.67 1.34
CA LEU A 79 -25.49 -9.43 2.60
C LEU A 79 -25.76 -8.58 3.85
N ASN A 80 -26.08 -7.28 3.70
CA ASN A 80 -26.30 -6.33 4.79
C ASN A 80 -25.08 -6.17 5.74
N TYR A 81 -23.85 -6.24 5.21
CA TYR A 81 -22.58 -6.01 5.94
C TYR A 81 -21.99 -4.60 5.72
N GLN A 82 -22.83 -3.64 5.35
CA GLN A 82 -22.42 -2.31 4.86
C GLN A 82 -21.60 -1.45 5.84
N ASP A 83 -21.70 -1.68 7.16
CA ASP A 83 -20.99 -0.90 8.18
C ASP A 83 -19.83 -1.68 8.82
N SER A 84 -19.41 -2.77 8.18
CA SER A 84 -18.31 -3.62 8.66
C SER A 84 -16.94 -2.97 8.43
N PRO A 85 -15.94 -3.26 9.29
CA PRO A 85 -14.56 -2.81 9.07
C PRO A 85 -14.00 -3.17 7.69
N GLN A 86 -14.44 -4.29 7.11
CA GLN A 86 -14.04 -4.75 5.78
C GLN A 86 -14.54 -3.80 4.68
N VAL A 87 -15.78 -3.30 4.79
CA VAL A 87 -16.33 -2.33 3.81
C VAL A 87 -15.57 -1.02 3.87
N ILE A 88 -15.28 -0.51 5.06
CA ILE A 88 -14.51 0.73 5.23
C ILE A 88 -13.10 0.55 4.65
N ALA A 89 -12.45 -0.58 4.92
CA ALA A 89 -11.14 -0.90 4.33
C ALA A 89 -11.21 -1.02 2.80
N THR A 90 -12.30 -1.59 2.26
CA THR A 90 -12.51 -1.70 0.81
C THR A 90 -12.65 -0.34 0.15
N HIS A 91 -13.42 0.59 0.74
CA HIS A 91 -13.46 1.98 0.29
C HIS A 91 -12.10 2.66 0.38
N CYS A 92 -11.33 2.44 1.45
CA CYS A 92 -9.97 2.98 1.54
C CYS A 92 -9.08 2.47 0.40
N ASN A 93 -9.13 1.17 0.11
CA ASN A 93 -8.34 0.56 -0.96
C ASN A 93 -8.77 1.04 -2.34
N LEU A 94 -10.07 1.19 -2.58
CA LEU A 94 -10.61 1.75 -3.80
C LEU A 94 -10.19 3.23 -3.98
N GLY A 95 -10.20 4.01 -2.89
CA GLY A 95 -9.67 5.37 -2.90
C GLY A 95 -8.19 5.42 -3.28
N LEU A 96 -7.36 4.52 -2.73
CA LEU A 96 -5.96 4.40 -3.13
C LEU A 96 -5.78 4.00 -4.60
N ALA A 97 -6.64 3.14 -5.13
CA ALA A 97 -6.63 2.78 -6.55
C ALA A 97 -6.98 3.98 -7.44
N PHE A 98 -7.96 4.80 -7.05
CA PHE A 98 -8.28 6.05 -7.77
C PHE A 98 -7.14 7.08 -7.72
N LEU A 99 -6.42 7.20 -6.60
CA LEU A 99 -5.22 8.04 -6.56
C LEU A 99 -4.14 7.53 -7.52
N ALA A 100 -3.97 6.21 -7.64
CA ALA A 100 -3.03 5.62 -8.60
C ALA A 100 -3.46 5.84 -10.06
N LEU A 101 -4.76 6.03 -10.31
CA LEU A 101 -5.34 6.43 -11.60
C LEU A 101 -5.31 7.95 -11.84
N GLU A 102 -4.67 8.72 -10.94
CA GLU A 102 -4.64 10.19 -10.99
C GLU A 102 -6.04 10.83 -10.91
N ASP A 103 -6.99 10.18 -10.24
CA ASP A 103 -8.35 10.67 -9.99
C ASP A 103 -8.59 10.95 -8.50
N PRO A 104 -8.11 12.10 -7.97
CA PRO A 104 -8.31 12.45 -6.58
C PRO A 104 -9.78 12.74 -6.22
N ARG A 105 -10.64 13.04 -7.21
CA ARG A 105 -12.06 13.32 -6.97
C ARG A 105 -12.81 12.04 -6.63
N SER A 106 -12.57 10.98 -7.39
CA SER A 106 -13.15 9.66 -7.08
C SER A 106 -12.58 9.12 -5.76
N ALA A 107 -11.30 9.35 -5.47
CA ALA A 107 -10.71 8.98 -4.18
C ALA A 107 -11.38 9.70 -2.99
N GLU A 108 -11.69 10.99 -3.13
CA GLU A 108 -12.42 11.77 -2.12
C GLU A 108 -13.87 11.27 -1.93
N GLU A 109 -14.53 10.81 -2.99
CA GLU A 109 -15.83 10.15 -2.85
C GLU A 109 -15.72 8.87 -2.01
N GLN A 110 -14.71 8.03 -2.28
CA GLN A 110 -14.49 6.82 -1.49
C GLN A 110 -14.13 7.13 -0.02
N GLN A 111 -13.38 8.21 0.21
CA GLN A 111 -13.11 8.72 1.55
C GLN A 111 -14.42 9.07 2.28
N ARG A 112 -15.35 9.81 1.63
CA ARG A 112 -16.65 10.15 2.23
C ARG A 112 -17.47 8.92 2.56
N GLN A 113 -17.51 7.94 1.65
CA GLN A 113 -18.21 6.67 1.87
C GLN A 113 -17.61 5.93 3.09
N ALA A 114 -16.29 5.85 3.19
CA ALA A 114 -15.60 5.25 4.33
C ALA A 114 -15.92 5.97 5.66
N GLU A 115 -15.97 7.30 5.66
CA GLU A 115 -16.34 8.12 6.82
C GLU A 115 -17.79 7.87 7.27
N GLU A 116 -18.73 7.83 6.32
CA GLU A 116 -20.14 7.52 6.60
C GLU A 116 -20.30 6.14 7.25
N LYS A 117 -19.66 5.10 6.69
CA LYS A 117 -19.70 3.75 7.24
C LYS A 117 -19.04 3.67 8.61
N LEU A 118 -17.96 4.43 8.85
CA LEU A 118 -17.31 4.48 10.15
C LEU A 118 -18.20 5.12 11.23
N LEU A 119 -18.93 6.19 10.90
CA LEU A 119 -19.88 6.85 11.80
C LEU A 119 -21.00 5.90 12.26
N ASN A 120 -21.47 5.05 11.35
CA ASN A 120 -22.52 4.06 11.63
C ASN A 120 -21.99 2.78 12.31
N SER A 121 -20.67 2.61 12.38
CA SER A 121 -20.03 1.43 12.96
C SER A 121 -19.89 1.54 14.48
N SER A 122 -20.32 0.50 15.21
CA SER A 122 -20.08 0.36 16.64
C SER A 122 -18.60 0.12 17.01
N HIS A 123 -17.74 -0.11 16.01
CA HIS A 123 -16.32 -0.46 16.17
C HIS A 123 -15.37 0.73 15.95
N SER A 124 -15.92 1.96 15.92
CA SER A 124 -15.25 3.17 15.41
C SER A 124 -14.11 3.73 16.27
N LYS A 125 -14.01 3.36 17.56
CA LYS A 125 -13.15 4.12 18.49
C LYS A 125 -11.68 3.68 18.60
N ASN A 126 -11.26 2.53 18.06
CA ASN A 126 -9.87 2.06 18.16
C ASN A 126 -9.50 1.00 17.10
N SER A 127 -9.80 1.24 15.82
CA SER A 127 -9.54 0.24 14.76
C SER A 127 -8.43 0.68 13.81
N LEU A 128 -7.64 -0.28 13.32
CA LEU A 128 -6.63 -0.09 12.26
C LEU A 128 -7.23 0.55 10.99
N VAL A 129 -8.53 0.36 10.79
CA VAL A 129 -9.30 0.96 9.71
C VAL A 129 -9.33 2.49 9.81
N LEU A 130 -9.45 3.06 11.02
CA LEU A 130 -9.39 4.52 11.22
C LEU A 130 -8.05 5.08 10.72
N THR A 131 -6.93 4.48 11.12
CA THR A 131 -5.61 4.93 10.67
C THR A 131 -5.41 4.76 9.16
N SER A 132 -6.10 3.81 8.54
CA SER A 132 -6.06 3.58 7.09
C SER A 132 -6.85 4.67 6.35
N LEU A 133 -8.02 5.04 6.86
CA LEU A 133 -8.80 6.16 6.36
C LEU A 133 -8.06 7.50 6.52
N GLU A 134 -7.47 7.76 7.69
CA GLU A 134 -6.65 8.96 7.91
C GLU A 134 -5.43 9.01 6.97
N SER A 135 -4.82 7.85 6.67
CA SER A 135 -3.75 7.76 5.67
C SER A 135 -4.24 8.11 4.27
N LEU A 136 -5.42 7.64 3.87
CA LEU A 136 -6.02 7.97 2.57
C LEU A 136 -6.30 9.48 2.49
N LYS A 137 -6.88 10.07 3.54
CA LYS A 137 -7.13 11.52 3.64
C LYS A 137 -5.84 12.32 3.42
N ALA A 138 -4.78 11.96 4.13
CA ALA A 138 -3.49 12.62 3.99
C ALA A 138 -2.93 12.49 2.56
N LYS A 139 -3.04 11.31 1.92
CA LYS A 139 -2.64 11.11 0.52
C LYS A 139 -3.46 11.98 -0.45
N ILE A 140 -4.78 12.10 -0.27
CA ILE A 140 -5.62 13.01 -1.06
C ILE A 140 -5.16 14.46 -0.92
N GLN A 141 -4.79 14.89 0.29
CA GLN A 141 -4.25 16.24 0.51
C GLN A 141 -2.92 16.47 -0.23
N VAL A 142 -2.06 15.45 -0.33
CA VAL A 142 -0.82 15.52 -1.14
C VAL A 142 -1.14 15.77 -2.62
N GLU A 143 -2.14 15.10 -3.18
CA GLU A 143 -2.55 15.31 -4.58
C GLU A 143 -3.11 16.71 -4.83
N TYR A 144 -3.79 17.30 -3.84
CA TYR A 144 -4.22 18.69 -3.91
C TYR A 144 -3.12 19.71 -3.59
N GLY A 145 -1.89 19.28 -3.33
CA GLY A 145 -0.75 20.14 -3.01
C GLY A 145 -0.74 20.69 -1.57
N ASN A 146 -1.65 20.22 -0.71
CA ASN A 146 -1.77 20.62 0.69
C ASN A 146 -0.74 19.90 1.58
N ASN A 147 0.53 19.98 1.20
CA ASN A 147 1.63 19.19 1.77
C ASN A 147 1.82 19.40 3.28
N ALA A 148 1.67 20.63 3.79
CA ALA A 148 1.82 20.92 5.22
C ALA A 148 0.72 20.27 6.07
N ILE A 149 -0.51 20.21 5.56
CA ILE A 149 -1.64 19.54 6.21
C ILE A 149 -1.40 18.03 6.18
N ALA A 150 -1.05 17.49 5.00
CA ALA A 150 -0.75 16.08 4.83
C ALA A 150 0.39 15.59 5.75
N LEU A 151 1.44 16.39 5.93
CA LEU A 151 2.55 16.04 6.83
C LEU A 151 2.06 15.85 8.27
N LYS A 152 1.29 16.82 8.79
CA LYS A 152 0.72 16.74 10.14
C LYS A 152 -0.20 15.53 10.30
N ASP A 153 -1.02 15.25 9.29
CA ASP A 153 -1.93 14.10 9.31
C ASP A 153 -1.15 12.77 9.31
N PHE A 154 -0.11 12.64 8.49
CA PHE A 154 0.75 11.45 8.51
C PHE A 154 1.52 11.28 9.82
N GLU A 155 1.99 12.35 10.46
CA GLU A 155 2.63 12.29 11.78
C GLU A 155 1.65 11.78 12.85
N MET A 156 0.38 12.20 12.79
CA MET A 156 -0.67 11.70 13.67
C MET A 156 -0.96 10.21 13.40
N VAL A 157 -1.08 9.81 12.13
CA VAL A 157 -1.22 8.40 11.72
C VAL A 157 -0.06 7.55 12.23
N LEU A 158 1.18 8.05 12.07
CA LEU A 158 2.39 7.35 12.51
C LEU A 158 2.36 7.11 14.02
N LYS A 159 2.03 8.15 14.80
CA LYS A 159 1.92 8.06 16.26
C LYS A 159 0.87 7.02 16.67
N THR A 160 -0.30 7.03 16.04
CA THR A 160 -1.36 6.06 16.34
C THR A 160 -0.93 4.63 15.99
N ARG A 161 -0.30 4.42 14.83
CA ARG A 161 0.23 3.11 14.42
C ARG A 161 1.29 2.59 15.39
N GLN A 162 2.21 3.44 15.84
CA GLN A 162 3.23 3.08 16.83
C GLN A 162 2.65 2.69 18.20
N GLN A 163 1.49 3.22 18.57
CA GLN A 163 0.79 2.86 19.81
C GLN A 163 0.03 1.54 19.70
N GLN A 164 -0.46 1.19 18.49
CA GLN A 164 -1.34 0.05 18.26
C GLN A 164 -0.63 -1.19 17.72
N LEU A 165 0.53 -1.04 17.10
CA LEU A 165 1.20 -2.08 16.34
C LEU A 165 2.63 -2.33 16.83
N PRO A 166 3.17 -3.55 16.59
CA PRO A 166 4.59 -3.80 16.80
C PRO A 166 5.44 -2.79 16.01
N ALA A 167 6.58 -2.38 16.58
CA ALA A 167 7.50 -1.42 15.95
C ALA A 167 8.02 -1.87 14.56
N THR A 168 7.95 -3.17 14.27
CA THR A 168 8.32 -3.76 12.99
C THR A 168 7.12 -3.93 12.04
N HIS A 169 5.95 -3.38 12.32
CA HIS A 169 4.81 -3.55 11.43
C HIS A 169 4.99 -2.73 10.14
N PHE A 170 4.78 -3.36 8.98
CA PHE A 170 5.03 -2.75 7.66
C PHE A 170 4.26 -1.44 7.43
N SER A 171 3.07 -1.28 8.01
CA SER A 171 2.31 -0.02 7.92
C SER A 171 3.02 1.17 8.58
N ILE A 172 3.95 0.94 9.51
CA ILE A 172 4.80 1.99 10.08
C ILE A 172 5.84 2.42 9.03
N ALA A 173 6.45 1.46 8.31
CA ALA A 173 7.38 1.76 7.22
C ALA A 173 6.70 2.58 6.12
N SER A 174 5.52 2.16 5.67
CA SER A 174 4.79 2.89 4.61
C SER A 174 4.37 4.29 5.04
N THR A 175 4.09 4.52 6.33
CA THR A 175 3.83 5.87 6.86
C THR A 175 5.08 6.74 6.83
N TRP A 176 6.22 6.20 7.25
CA TRP A 176 7.51 6.92 7.16
C TRP A 176 7.87 7.28 5.72
N ASN A 177 7.62 6.39 4.77
CA ASN A 177 7.83 6.68 3.36
C ASN A 177 6.93 7.82 2.89
N ALA A 178 5.64 7.81 3.25
CA ALA A 178 4.73 8.90 2.92
C ALA A 178 5.18 10.24 3.53
N ILE A 179 5.63 10.25 4.79
CA ILE A 179 6.21 11.43 5.44
C ILE A 179 7.43 11.94 4.66
N GLY A 180 8.33 11.04 4.25
CA GLY A 180 9.51 11.39 3.46
C GLY A 180 9.17 12.04 2.12
N ILE A 181 8.17 11.49 1.40
CA ILE A 181 7.67 12.07 0.13
C ILE A 181 7.16 13.50 0.35
N VAL A 182 6.39 13.72 1.42
CA VAL A 182 5.83 15.04 1.71
C VAL A 182 6.92 16.02 2.14
N GLN A 183 7.90 15.57 2.94
CA GLN A 183 9.05 16.40 3.34
C GLN A 183 9.90 16.81 2.13
N GLU A 184 10.12 15.92 1.17
CA GLU A 184 10.81 16.24 -0.08
C GLU A 184 10.02 17.26 -0.91
N LYS A 185 8.69 17.10 -1.04
CA LYS A 185 7.82 18.12 -1.68
C LYS A 185 7.86 19.48 -0.98
N LEU A 186 8.22 19.52 0.30
CA LEU A 186 8.44 20.74 1.09
C LEU A 186 9.90 21.22 1.07
N HIS A 187 10.77 20.61 0.25
CA HIS A 187 12.21 20.92 0.14
C HIS A 187 13.02 20.67 1.42
N ASN A 188 12.56 19.76 2.28
CA ASN A 188 13.24 19.36 3.51
C ASN A 188 14.02 18.05 3.29
N ASP A 189 15.03 18.07 2.43
CA ASP A 189 15.78 16.88 2.00
C ASP A 189 16.47 16.12 3.16
N VAL A 190 16.87 16.82 4.23
CA VAL A 190 17.52 16.21 5.39
C VAL A 190 16.52 15.37 6.20
N GLU A 191 15.35 15.92 6.46
CA GLU A 191 14.25 15.24 7.14
C GLU A 191 13.70 14.10 6.27
N ALA A 192 13.53 14.35 4.96
CA ALA A 192 13.07 13.35 4.01
C ALA A 192 14.00 12.12 4.00
N LEU A 193 15.32 12.32 3.97
CA LEU A 193 16.28 11.22 4.04
C LEU A 193 16.14 10.40 5.33
N LYS A 194 15.96 11.07 6.48
CA LYS A 194 15.74 10.38 7.76
C LYS A 194 14.48 9.53 7.72
N SER A 195 13.38 10.09 7.22
CA SER A 195 12.09 9.40 7.09
C SER A 195 12.18 8.20 6.14
N PHE A 196 12.80 8.37 4.96
CA PHE A 196 13.02 7.25 4.04
C PHE A 196 13.92 6.16 4.62
N GLN A 197 14.95 6.52 5.39
CA GLN A 197 15.80 5.54 6.05
C GLN A 197 15.02 4.77 7.14
N GLN A 198 14.14 5.43 7.91
CA GLN A 198 13.25 4.75 8.85
C GLN A 198 12.29 3.77 8.13
N ALA A 199 11.73 4.18 6.99
CA ALA A 199 10.90 3.30 6.17
C ALA A 199 11.68 2.06 5.72
N LEU A 200 12.89 2.25 5.19
CA LEU A 200 13.74 1.17 4.72
C LEU A 200 14.16 0.22 5.86
N ASP A 201 14.58 0.75 7.00
CA ASP A 201 15.03 -0.04 8.16
C ASP A 201 13.92 -0.92 8.75
N ILE A 202 12.68 -0.41 8.78
CA ILE A 202 11.51 -1.17 9.23
C ILE A 202 11.07 -2.16 8.14
N GLY A 203 11.03 -1.72 6.88
CA GLY A 203 10.71 -2.57 5.73
C GLY A 203 11.59 -3.81 5.67
N GLN A 204 12.91 -3.65 5.77
CA GLN A 204 13.87 -4.77 5.73
C GLN A 204 13.67 -5.80 6.85
N LYS A 205 13.07 -5.40 7.98
CA LYS A 205 12.78 -6.29 9.12
C LYS A 205 11.42 -6.97 9.00
N SER A 206 10.55 -6.51 8.11
CA SER A 206 9.12 -6.84 8.13
C SER A 206 8.55 -7.34 6.81
N LEU A 207 9.25 -7.09 5.70
CA LEU A 207 8.86 -7.48 4.35
C LEU A 207 9.81 -8.55 3.80
N PRO A 208 9.35 -9.40 2.87
CA PRO A 208 10.22 -10.24 2.08
C PRO A 208 11.32 -9.42 1.37
N PRO A 209 12.54 -9.96 1.16
CA PRO A 209 13.62 -9.24 0.50
C PRO A 209 13.29 -8.77 -0.92
N GLU A 210 12.38 -9.47 -1.59
CA GLU A 210 11.89 -9.17 -2.94
C GLU A 210 10.61 -8.32 -2.96
N ASP A 211 10.19 -7.76 -1.83
CA ASP A 211 8.98 -6.94 -1.77
C ASP A 211 9.16 -5.61 -2.52
N MET A 212 8.17 -5.25 -3.33
CA MET A 212 8.21 -4.05 -4.17
C MET A 212 8.27 -2.74 -3.38
N ASP A 213 7.74 -2.70 -2.15
CA ASP A 213 7.88 -1.54 -1.27
C ASP A 213 9.36 -1.25 -0.95
N LEU A 214 10.20 -2.28 -0.81
CA LEU A 214 11.64 -2.12 -0.57
C LEU A 214 12.34 -1.45 -1.77
N ALA A 215 11.91 -1.76 -2.99
CA ALA A 215 12.43 -1.12 -4.19
C ALA A 215 12.07 0.38 -4.23
N GLU A 216 10.84 0.72 -3.80
CA GLU A 216 10.43 2.12 -3.68
C GLU A 216 11.25 2.87 -2.62
N TYR A 217 11.42 2.27 -1.43
CA TYR A 217 12.20 2.89 -0.34
C TYR A 217 13.66 3.13 -0.77
N HIS A 218 14.28 2.16 -1.44
CA HIS A 218 15.61 2.33 -2.01
C HIS A 218 15.67 3.43 -3.06
N THR A 219 14.67 3.51 -3.94
CA THR A 219 14.59 4.56 -4.98
C THR A 219 14.48 5.94 -4.35
N ASN A 220 13.66 6.10 -3.30
CA ASN A 220 13.48 7.37 -2.60
C ASN A 220 14.77 7.80 -1.86
N VAL A 221 15.44 6.88 -1.16
CA VAL A 221 16.75 7.15 -0.55
C VAL A 221 17.80 7.55 -1.60
N ALA A 222 17.84 6.83 -2.73
CA ALA A 222 18.76 7.12 -3.83
C ALA A 222 18.54 8.52 -4.41
N ARG A 223 17.27 8.91 -4.62
CA ARG A 223 16.90 10.24 -5.12
C ARG A 223 17.45 11.34 -4.23
N ILE A 224 17.26 11.24 -2.91
CA ILE A 224 17.78 12.25 -1.97
C ILE A 224 19.31 12.29 -1.96
N TYR A 225 19.99 11.13 -2.03
CA TYR A 225 21.46 11.13 -2.18
C TYR A 225 21.91 11.79 -3.48
N GLY A 226 21.16 11.61 -4.58
CA GLY A 226 21.39 12.29 -5.85
C GLY A 226 21.27 13.81 -5.72
N ASN A 227 20.22 14.30 -5.05
CA ASN A 227 20.04 15.73 -4.76
C ASN A 227 21.22 16.31 -3.95
N GLN A 228 21.73 15.52 -2.99
CA GLN A 228 22.91 15.86 -2.19
C GLN A 228 24.26 15.67 -2.92
N LYS A 229 24.25 15.32 -4.21
CA LYS A 229 25.44 15.01 -5.03
C LYS A 229 26.29 13.85 -4.49
N LYS A 230 25.70 13.00 -3.66
CA LYS A 230 26.32 11.78 -3.11
C LYS A 230 26.11 10.61 -4.07
N PHE A 231 26.61 10.75 -5.29
CA PHE A 231 26.27 9.86 -6.42
C PHE A 231 26.64 8.39 -6.18
N GLN A 232 27.73 8.11 -5.46
CA GLN A 232 28.10 6.73 -5.11
C GLN A 232 27.03 6.04 -4.25
N PHE A 233 26.47 6.74 -3.27
CA PHE A 233 25.40 6.21 -2.42
C PHE A 233 24.08 6.09 -3.20
N ALA A 234 23.76 7.09 -4.02
CA ALA A 234 22.59 7.04 -4.90
C ALA A 234 22.63 5.83 -5.83
N LEU A 235 23.76 5.59 -6.50
CA LEU A 235 23.94 4.47 -7.42
C LEU A 235 23.73 3.13 -6.73
N LYS A 236 24.34 2.93 -5.55
CA LYS A 236 24.18 1.68 -4.78
C LYS A 236 22.70 1.40 -4.48
N HIS A 237 21.94 2.42 -4.08
CA HIS A 237 20.53 2.25 -3.77
C HIS A 237 19.66 2.04 -5.01
N PHE A 238 19.93 2.72 -6.13
CA PHE A 238 19.24 2.45 -7.38
C PHE A 238 19.50 1.02 -7.90
N GLU A 239 20.73 0.51 -7.76
CA GLU A 239 21.07 -0.88 -8.13
C GLU A 239 20.33 -1.91 -7.25
N LEU A 240 20.18 -1.65 -5.95
CA LEU A 240 19.38 -2.49 -5.06
C LEU A 240 17.89 -2.48 -5.44
N ALA A 241 17.33 -1.31 -5.75
CA ALA A 241 15.95 -1.20 -6.23
C ALA A 241 15.75 -1.95 -7.56
N LEU A 242 16.70 -1.83 -8.50
CA LEU A 242 16.62 -2.48 -9.81
C LEU A 242 16.61 -4.00 -9.66
N LYS A 243 17.49 -4.54 -8.81
CA LYS A 243 17.55 -5.98 -8.53
C LYS A 243 16.21 -6.54 -8.03
N ILE A 244 15.48 -5.78 -7.22
CA ILE A 244 14.14 -6.19 -6.75
C ILE A 244 13.14 -6.13 -7.90
N MET A 245 13.10 -5.02 -8.65
CA MET A 245 12.17 -4.83 -9.78
C MET A 245 12.37 -5.85 -10.92
N GLU A 246 13.60 -6.30 -11.16
CA GLU A 246 13.91 -7.31 -12.19
C GLU A 246 13.22 -8.65 -11.95
N ASN A 247 12.83 -8.96 -10.70
CA ASN A 247 12.05 -10.16 -10.38
C ASN A 247 10.58 -10.06 -10.87
N TYR A 248 10.08 -8.86 -11.16
CA TYR A 248 8.70 -8.57 -11.59
C TYR A 248 8.64 -7.96 -12.99
N ARG A 249 9.63 -8.28 -13.84
CA ARG A 249 9.92 -7.58 -15.10
C ARG A 249 8.72 -7.39 -16.03
N GLU A 250 7.79 -8.33 -16.07
CA GLU A 250 6.60 -8.24 -16.92
C GLU A 250 5.59 -7.18 -16.44
N GLU A 251 5.50 -6.97 -15.13
CA GLU A 251 4.56 -6.05 -14.48
C GLU A 251 5.16 -4.65 -14.29
N GLU A 252 6.49 -4.54 -14.33
CA GLU A 252 7.23 -3.34 -13.89
C GLU A 252 8.13 -2.71 -14.96
N TYR A 253 7.87 -3.03 -16.24
CA TYR A 253 8.72 -2.60 -17.36
C TYR A 253 8.98 -1.08 -17.40
N ASP A 254 7.94 -0.27 -17.20
CA ASP A 254 8.06 1.19 -17.23
C ASP A 254 8.86 1.75 -16.05
N LYS A 255 8.70 1.16 -14.85
CA LYS A 255 9.49 1.56 -13.68
C LYS A 255 10.96 1.19 -13.87
N ILE A 256 11.24 0.02 -14.43
CA ILE A 256 12.60 -0.43 -14.77
C ILE A 256 13.27 0.53 -15.77
N ILE A 257 12.55 1.00 -16.80
CA ILE A 257 13.08 2.00 -17.74
C ILE A 257 13.45 3.30 -17.02
N LYS A 258 12.53 3.83 -16.21
CA LYS A 258 12.76 5.07 -15.44
C LYS A 258 13.96 4.93 -14.51
N LEU A 259 14.07 3.80 -13.82
CA LEU A 259 15.16 3.53 -12.90
C LEU A 259 16.51 3.40 -13.62
N ASN A 260 16.55 2.72 -14.78
CA ASN A 260 17.75 2.64 -15.61
C ASN A 260 18.21 4.02 -16.10
N LYS A 261 17.28 4.92 -16.42
CA LYS A 261 17.62 6.31 -16.74
C LYS A 261 18.27 7.01 -15.53
N HIS A 262 17.69 6.88 -14.34
CA HIS A 262 18.29 7.43 -13.12
C HIS A 262 19.70 6.88 -12.85
N ILE A 263 19.92 5.58 -13.08
CA ILE A 263 21.24 4.94 -12.96
C ILE A 263 22.23 5.55 -13.96
N ALA A 264 21.84 5.69 -15.23
CA ALA A 264 22.69 6.26 -16.27
C ALA A 264 23.09 7.70 -15.95
N ASP A 265 22.10 8.55 -15.61
CA ASP A 265 22.33 9.95 -15.23
C ASP A 265 23.23 10.07 -13.99
N THR A 266 23.07 9.16 -13.03
CA THR A 266 23.88 9.14 -11.80
C THR A 266 25.32 8.72 -12.08
N LYS A 267 25.53 7.74 -12.97
CA LYS A 267 26.86 7.30 -13.41
C LYS A 267 27.60 8.41 -14.15
N GLU A 268 26.92 9.12 -15.05
CA GLU A 268 27.51 10.24 -15.78
C GLU A 268 28.00 11.33 -14.81
N LYS A 269 27.15 11.74 -13.84
CA LYS A 269 27.51 12.74 -12.84
C LYS A 269 28.64 12.28 -11.91
N LEU A 270 28.69 11.00 -11.56
CA LEU A 270 29.78 10.43 -10.77
C LEU A 270 31.12 10.47 -11.51
N CYS A 271 31.12 10.29 -12.84
CA CYS A 271 32.33 10.43 -13.65
C CYS A 271 32.81 11.89 -13.78
N GLN A 272 31.93 12.87 -13.53
CA GLN A 272 32.23 14.30 -13.61
C GLN A 272 32.61 14.94 -12.27
N SER A 273 32.46 14.22 -11.15
CA SER A 273 32.74 14.66 -9.78
C SER A 273 34.10 14.18 -9.26
#